data_AF-L8LN38-F1
#
_entry.id   AF-L8LN38-F1
#
_cell.length_a   1.000
_cell.length_b   1.000
_cell.length_c   1.000
_cell.angle_alpha   90.00
_cell.angle_beta   90.00
_cell.angle_gamma   90.00
#
_symmetry.space_group_name_H-M   'P 1'
#
loop_
_entity.id
_entity.type
_entity.pdbx_description
1 polymer ?
#
loop_
_entity_poly.entity_id
_entity_poly.type
_entity_poly.pdbx_seq_one_letter_code
_entity_poly.pdbx_strand_id
1 'polypeptide(L)'
;MDTLSLKKTYIDSGVLISAFQGTQSVSIRANQILNDGNRKFASSRFVQLEVLPKAIFNKQENEAEFYETFFSAVVHWATEIEQIIQDAYRIACFYGLAAMDAIHVAAALQTKADQLITTEKPTKPPNPYTESEKYKLFQYKVRSNN
;
A
#
# COMPACT_ATOMS: atom_id res chain seq x y z
N MET A 1 29.47 -10.46 2.82
CA MET A 1 28.65 -9.69 3.77
C MET A 1 27.56 -9.04 2.95
N ASP A 2 26.48 -9.76 2.68
CA ASP A 2 25.34 -9.18 2.00
C ASP A 2 24.67 -8.19 2.94
N THR A 3 24.83 -6.90 2.66
CA THR A 3 23.96 -5.87 3.23
C THR A 3 22.56 -6.17 2.71
N LEU A 4 21.76 -6.90 3.50
CA LEU A 4 20.32 -7.07 3.24
C LEU A 4 19.71 -5.67 3.19
N SER A 5 19.52 -5.13 1.97
CA SER A 5 18.83 -3.88 1.76
C SER A 5 17.40 -4.05 2.26
N LEU A 6 16.98 -3.18 3.19
CA LEU A 6 15.61 -3.19 3.68
C LEU A 6 14.64 -3.05 2.51
N LYS A 7 13.55 -3.82 2.57
CA LYS A 7 12.58 -3.94 1.49
C LYS A 7 11.67 -2.72 1.45
N LYS A 8 11.68 -1.99 0.33
CA LYS A 8 10.80 -0.82 0.17
C LYS A 8 9.38 -1.30 -0.07
N THR A 9 8.49 -0.98 0.86
CA THR A 9 7.13 -1.53 0.89
C THR A 9 6.14 -0.38 0.87
N TYR A 10 5.32 -0.29 -0.18
CA TYR A 10 4.20 0.63 -0.24
C TYR A 10 2.98 0.01 0.44
N ILE A 11 2.37 0.73 1.37
CA ILE A 11 1.20 0.27 2.13
C ILE A 11 -0.04 1.04 1.67
N ASP A 12 -1.04 0.28 1.25
CA ASP A 12 -2.40 0.74 0.94
C ASP A 12 -3.20 1.11 2.21
N SER A 13 -4.18 2.00 2.09
CA SER A 13 -5.00 2.47 3.20
C SER A 13 -5.79 1.34 3.87
N GLY A 14 -6.31 0.39 3.09
CA GLY A 14 -7.05 -0.77 3.60
C GLY A 14 -6.25 -1.61 4.60
N VAL A 15 -4.91 -1.66 4.45
CA VAL A 15 -4.01 -2.35 5.38
C VAL A 15 -3.93 -1.62 6.72
N LEU A 16 -3.84 -0.28 6.69
CA LEU A 16 -3.80 0.55 7.91
C LEU A 16 -5.13 0.46 8.66
N ILE A 17 -6.24 0.58 7.94
CA ILE A 17 -7.58 0.43 8.50
C ILE A 17 -7.73 -0.95 9.14
N SER A 18 -7.31 -2.01 8.44
CA SER A 18 -7.37 -3.38 8.97
C SER A 18 -6.47 -3.58 10.18
N ALA A 19 -5.28 -2.99 10.20
CA ALA A 19 -4.36 -3.08 11.34
C ALA A 19 -4.97 -2.43 12.59
N PHE A 20 -5.61 -1.27 12.45
CA PHE A 20 -6.23 -0.53 13.55
C PHE A 20 -7.50 -1.20 14.09
N GLN A 21 -8.42 -1.63 13.20
CA GLN A 21 -9.73 -2.16 13.59
C GLN A 21 -9.68 -3.52 14.33
N GLY A 22 -8.52 -4.19 14.32
CA GLY A 22 -8.12 -5.27 15.23
C GLY A 22 -9.22 -6.22 15.74
N THR A 23 -9.43 -7.38 15.11
CA THR A 23 -10.12 -8.59 15.67
C THR A 23 -10.10 -9.81 14.72
N GLN A 24 -9.57 -9.68 13.51
CA GLN A 24 -9.63 -10.71 12.46
C GLN A 24 -8.23 -11.15 12.02
N SER A 25 -8.10 -12.32 11.37
CA SER A 25 -6.80 -12.82 10.88
C SER A 25 -6.04 -11.81 9.99
N VAL A 26 -6.77 -10.98 9.24
CA VAL A 26 -6.23 -9.91 8.40
C VAL A 26 -5.55 -8.83 9.24
N SER A 27 -6.11 -8.45 10.39
CA SER A 27 -5.51 -7.42 11.26
C SER A 27 -4.21 -7.90 11.90
N ILE A 28 -4.12 -9.18 12.27
CA ILE A 28 -2.88 -9.78 12.77
C ILE A 28 -1.79 -9.70 11.69
N ARG A 29 -2.14 -10.06 10.46
CA ARG A 29 -1.19 -10.02 9.34
C ARG A 29 -0.75 -8.60 8.99
N ALA A 30 -1.67 -7.64 9.01
CA ALA A 30 -1.36 -6.23 8.79
C ALA A 30 -0.39 -5.71 9.85
N ASN A 31 -0.65 -6.00 11.14
CA ASN A 31 0.27 -5.64 12.23
C ASN A 31 1.64 -6.32 12.11
N GLN A 32 1.72 -7.58 11.68
CA GLN A 32 3.01 -8.23 11.41
C GLN A 32 3.81 -7.51 10.33
N ILE A 33 3.15 -7.01 9.28
CA ILE A 33 3.80 -6.27 8.19
C ILE A 33 4.29 -4.91 8.67
N LEU A 34 3.48 -4.19 9.46
CA LEU A 34 3.82 -2.87 9.96
C LEU A 34 4.95 -2.92 11.01
N ASN A 35 5.08 -4.04 11.74
CA ASN A 35 6.13 -4.26 12.73
C ASN A 35 7.36 -5.01 12.17
N ASP A 36 7.42 -5.29 10.86
CA ASP A 36 8.54 -5.98 10.22
C ASP A 36 9.73 -5.03 10.03
N GLY A 37 10.74 -5.15 10.92
CA GLY A 37 11.96 -4.34 10.89
C GLY A 37 12.82 -4.50 9.63
N ASN A 38 12.51 -5.44 8.75
CA ASN A 38 13.20 -5.59 7.46
C ASN A 38 12.61 -4.71 6.35
N ARG A 39 11.72 -3.76 6.68
CA ARG A 39 11.03 -2.90 5.72
C ARG A 39 11.38 -1.43 5.89
N LYS A 40 11.38 -0.74 4.74
CA LYS A 40 11.33 0.72 4.66
C LYS A 40 9.99 1.09 4.03
N PHE A 41 9.19 1.88 4.73
CA PHE A 41 7.86 2.21 4.23
C PHE A 41 7.90 3.29 3.16
N ALA A 42 7.10 3.06 2.12
CA ALA A 42 6.73 4.04 1.12
C ALA A 42 5.22 4.34 1.21
N SER A 43 4.82 5.55 0.88
CA SER A 43 3.41 5.94 0.87
C SER A 43 3.16 7.13 -0.05
N SER A 44 1.91 7.60 -0.11
CA SER A 44 1.53 8.82 -0.84
C SER A 44 0.51 9.63 -0.04
N ARG A 45 0.31 10.88 -0.45
CA ARG A 45 -0.73 11.74 0.15
C ARG A 45 -2.15 11.18 -0.05
N PHE A 46 -2.36 10.34 -1.06
CA PHE A 46 -3.63 9.66 -1.28
C PHE A 46 -3.98 8.72 -0.11
N VAL A 47 -3.03 7.90 0.35
CA VAL A 47 -3.24 7.03 1.54
C VAL A 47 -3.55 7.87 2.78
N GLN A 48 -2.87 9.01 2.97
CA GLN A 48 -3.17 9.93 4.06
C GLN A 48 -4.61 10.46 3.99
N LEU A 49 -5.05 10.87 2.79
CA LEU A 49 -6.39 11.42 2.57
C LEU A 49 -7.50 10.39 2.78
N GLU A 50 -7.23 9.10 2.54
CA GLU A 50 -8.22 8.05 2.76
C GLU A 50 -8.47 7.74 4.24
N VAL A 51 -7.43 7.85 5.08
CA VAL A 51 -7.50 7.39 6.48
C VAL A 51 -7.64 8.53 7.49
N LEU A 52 -6.82 9.58 7.35
CA LEU A 52 -6.62 10.56 8.41
C LEU A 52 -7.79 11.54 8.57
N PRO A 53 -8.39 12.11 7.49
CA PRO A 53 -9.48 13.09 7.63
C PRO A 53 -10.68 12.55 8.40
N LYS A 54 -11.03 11.27 8.19
CA LYS A 54 -12.18 10.65 8.87
C LYS A 54 -11.92 10.44 10.35
N ALA A 55 -10.72 9.98 10.72
CA ALA A 55 -10.33 9.81 12.12
C ALA A 55 -10.32 11.16 12.86
N ILE A 56 -9.74 12.20 12.25
CA ILE A 56 -9.69 13.56 12.81
C ILE A 56 -11.11 14.13 12.97
N PHE A 57 -11.93 14.08 11.92
CA PHE A 57 -13.28 14.65 11.93
C PHE A 57 -14.16 14.01 13.02
N ASN A 58 -14.07 12.69 13.18
CA ASN A 58 -14.83 11.95 14.18
C ASN A 58 -14.18 11.95 15.57
N LYS A 59 -13.08 12.70 15.79
CA LYS A 59 -12.34 12.78 17.06
C LYS A 59 -11.89 11.41 17.57
N GLN A 60 -11.51 10.53 16.66
CA GLN A 60 -10.96 9.22 16.99
C GLN A 60 -9.46 9.35 17.23
N GLU A 61 -9.08 9.91 18.39
CA GLU A 61 -7.69 10.30 18.69
C GLU A 61 -6.71 9.12 18.55
N ASN A 62 -7.04 7.95 19.11
CA ASN A 62 -6.20 6.76 18.99
C ASN A 62 -6.02 6.29 17.53
N GLU A 63 -7.05 6.46 16.69
CA GLU A 63 -7.00 6.08 15.28
C GLU A 63 -6.14 7.05 14.48
N ALA A 64 -6.29 8.36 14.75
CA ALA A 64 -5.45 9.39 14.16
C ALA A 64 -3.97 9.23 14.55
N GLU A 65 -3.68 9.03 15.84
CA GLU A 65 -2.32 8.82 16.35
C GLU A 65 -1.66 7.57 15.72
N PHE A 66 -2.43 6.49 15.54
CA PHE A 66 -1.95 5.29 14.85
C PHE A 66 -1.52 5.61 13.40
N TYR A 67 -2.37 6.32 12.64
CA TYR A 67 -2.05 6.72 11.27
C TYR A 67 -0.86 7.69 11.21
N GLU A 68 -0.81 8.68 12.10
CA GLU A 68 0.31 9.63 12.18
C GLU A 68 1.62 8.94 12.52
N THR A 69 1.60 7.97 13.44
CA THR A 69 2.76 7.14 13.78
C THR A 69 3.28 6.40 12.54
N PHE A 70 2.38 5.77 11.77
CA PHE A 70 2.76 5.13 10.51
C PHE A 70 3.37 6.13 9.53
N PHE A 71 2.72 7.27 9.29
CA PHE A 71 3.22 8.27 8.34
C PHE A 71 4.53 8.92 8.78
N SER A 72 4.80 9.01 10.09
CA SER A 72 6.10 9.47 10.62
C SER A 72 7.23 8.49 10.29
N ALA A 73 6.92 7.21 10.13
CA ALA A 73 7.87 6.14 9.77
C ALA A 73 8.04 5.97 8.25
N VAL A 74 7.27 6.68 7.41
CA VAL A 74 7.41 6.63 5.95
C VAL A 74 8.66 7.39 5.52
N VAL A 75 9.58 6.67 4.88
CA VAL A 75 10.86 7.23 4.40
C VAL A 75 10.84 7.56 2.90
N HIS A 76 9.84 7.09 2.16
CA HIS A 76 9.69 7.34 0.72
C HIS A 76 8.27 7.79 0.39
N TRP A 77 8.12 9.05 -0.01
CA TRP A 77 6.84 9.62 -0.42
C TRP A 77 6.74 9.70 -1.94
N ALA A 78 5.60 9.32 -2.50
CA ALA A 78 5.25 9.64 -3.87
C ALA A 78 4.79 11.12 -3.93
N THR A 79 5.50 11.95 -4.69
CA THR A 79 5.35 13.41 -4.72
C THR A 79 4.89 13.97 -6.05
N GLU A 80 5.15 13.30 -7.17
CA GLU A 80 4.81 13.84 -8.51
C GLU A 80 3.35 13.51 -8.86
N ILE A 81 2.42 14.26 -8.27
CA ILE A 81 0.97 14.01 -8.31
C ILE A 81 0.43 13.91 -9.75
N GLU A 82 0.79 14.85 -10.62
CA GLU A 82 0.34 14.84 -12.02
C GLU A 82 0.78 13.58 -12.77
N GLN A 83 2.02 13.15 -12.54
CA GLN A 83 2.55 11.91 -13.12
C GLN A 83 1.79 10.68 -12.59
N ILE A 84 1.50 10.64 -11.28
CA ILE A 84 0.70 9.56 -10.66
C ILE A 84 -0.68 9.50 -11.31
N ILE A 85 -1.35 10.63 -11.51
CA ILE A 85 -2.69 10.66 -12.11
C ILE A 85 -2.66 10.16 -13.56
N GLN A 86 -1.68 10.59 -14.35
CA GLN A 86 -1.52 10.14 -15.74
C GLN A 86 -1.19 8.64 -15.84
N ASP A 87 -0.28 8.15 -14.97
CA ASP A 87 0.05 6.73 -14.88
C ASP A 87 -1.14 5.90 -14.42
N ALA A 88 -1.85 6.35 -13.38
CA ALA A 88 -3.02 5.70 -12.84
C ALA A 88 -4.13 5.60 -13.89
N TYR A 89 -4.37 6.64 -14.68
CA TYR A 89 -5.34 6.60 -15.77
C TYR A 89 -4.99 5.49 -16.77
N ARG A 90 -3.72 5.43 -17.22
CA ARG A 90 -3.26 4.36 -18.13
C ARG A 90 -3.41 2.97 -17.52
N ILE A 91 -3.02 2.82 -16.25
CA ILE A 91 -3.11 1.56 -15.49
C ILE A 91 -4.58 1.12 -15.35
N ALA A 92 -5.47 2.03 -14.96
CA ALA A 92 -6.90 1.78 -14.80
C ALA A 92 -7.53 1.31 -16.11
N CYS A 93 -7.26 2.01 -17.22
CA CYS A 93 -7.77 1.62 -18.54
C CYS A 93 -7.25 0.26 -19.01
N PHE A 94 -5.97 -0.04 -18.75
CA PHE A 94 -5.36 -1.27 -19.23
C PHE A 94 -5.78 -2.50 -18.42
N TYR A 95 -5.86 -2.37 -17.10
CA TYR A 95 -6.15 -3.49 -16.18
C TYR A 95 -7.60 -3.53 -15.68
N GLY A 96 -8.42 -2.53 -16.03
CA GLY A 96 -9.80 -2.42 -15.54
C GLY A 96 -9.90 -2.14 -14.04
N LEU A 97 -8.91 -1.45 -13.47
CA LEU A 97 -8.89 -1.11 -12.04
C LEU A 97 -9.77 0.10 -11.73
N ALA A 98 -10.31 0.17 -10.50
CA ALA A 98 -10.91 1.40 -10.02
C ALA A 98 -9.85 2.50 -9.88
N ALA A 99 -10.28 3.77 -9.90
CA ALA A 99 -9.39 4.91 -9.93
C ALA A 99 -8.38 4.94 -8.76
N MET A 100 -8.85 4.70 -7.53
CA MET A 100 -7.98 4.72 -6.34
C MET A 100 -6.99 3.55 -6.34
N ASP A 101 -7.42 2.34 -6.70
CA ASP A 101 -6.52 1.19 -6.83
C ASP A 101 -5.39 1.48 -7.83
N ALA A 102 -5.72 2.08 -8.98
CA ALA A 102 -4.73 2.46 -9.97
C ALA A 102 -3.79 3.57 -9.47
N ILE A 103 -4.28 4.51 -8.66
CA ILE A 103 -3.46 5.55 -8.00
C ILE A 103 -2.47 4.92 -7.02
N HIS A 104 -2.87 3.94 -6.21
CA HIS A 104 -1.94 3.25 -5.31
C HIS A 104 -0.86 2.48 -6.07
N VAL A 105 -1.23 1.81 -7.16
CA VAL A 105 -0.26 1.15 -8.04
C VAL A 105 0.71 2.18 -8.63
N ALA A 106 0.22 3.27 -9.22
CA ALA A 106 1.05 4.32 -9.78
C ALA A 106 1.99 4.97 -8.75
N ALA A 107 1.51 5.24 -7.54
CA ALA A 107 2.32 5.78 -6.45
C ALA A 107 3.39 4.79 -5.96
N ALA A 108 3.07 3.49 -5.87
CA ALA A 108 4.03 2.45 -5.54
C ALA A 108 5.13 2.34 -6.62
N LEU A 109 4.76 2.42 -7.90
CA LEU A 109 5.70 2.46 -9.03
C LEU A 109 6.63 3.67 -8.95
N GLN A 110 6.08 4.87 -8.71
CA GLN A 110 6.87 6.11 -8.60
C GLN A 110 7.89 6.04 -7.47
N THR A 111 7.51 5.51 -6.30
CA THR A 111 8.45 5.35 -5.18
C THR A 111 9.49 4.24 -5.41
N LYS A 112 9.38 3.49 -6.51
CA LYS A 112 10.17 2.29 -6.80
C LYS A 112 10.08 1.30 -5.62
N ALA A 113 8.87 1.05 -5.14
CA ALA A 113 8.61 0.06 -4.10
C ALA A 113 8.85 -1.34 -4.65
N ASP A 114 9.46 -2.20 -3.84
CA ASP A 114 9.65 -3.62 -4.17
C ASP A 114 8.33 -4.39 -4.08
N GLN A 115 7.40 -3.88 -3.26
CA GLN A 115 6.08 -4.45 -3.03
C GLN A 115 5.03 -3.37 -2.78
N LEU A 116 3.83 -3.61 -3.31
CA LEU A 116 2.57 -3.02 -2.85
C LEU A 116 1.89 -4.02 -1.92
N ILE A 117 1.38 -3.55 -0.78
CA ILE A 117 0.62 -4.34 0.18
C ILE A 117 -0.78 -3.75 0.25
N THR A 118 -1.81 -4.54 -0.05
CA THR A 118 -3.21 -4.13 -0.10
C THR A 118 -4.11 -5.22 0.46
N THR A 119 -5.33 -4.83 0.86
CA THR A 119 -6.40 -5.74 1.29
C THR A 119 -7.35 -6.16 0.18
N GLU A 120 -7.19 -5.60 -1.02
CA GLU A 120 -8.06 -5.92 -2.16
C GLU A 120 -7.94 -7.38 -2.60
N LYS A 121 -9.07 -7.95 -3.02
CA LYS A 121 -9.13 -9.33 -3.53
C LYS A 121 -8.67 -9.36 -4.99
N PRO A 122 -8.00 -10.43 -5.45
CA PRO A 122 -7.71 -10.62 -6.88
C PRO A 122 -9.00 -10.59 -7.72
N THR A 123 -9.09 -9.63 -8.65
CA THR A 123 -10.10 -9.64 -9.72
C THR A 123 -9.68 -10.67 -10.78
N LYS A 124 -10.59 -11.58 -11.15
CA LYS A 124 -10.36 -12.69 -12.11
C LYS A 124 -10.47 -12.21 -13.58
N PRO A 125 -9.91 -12.93 -14.59
CA PRO A 125 -9.41 -14.31 -14.57
C PRO A 125 -7.91 -14.43 -14.25
N PRO A 126 -7.42 -15.64 -13.90
CA PRO A 126 -6.12 -15.84 -13.29
C PRO A 126 -4.96 -15.55 -14.26
N ASN A 127 -4.05 -14.68 -13.84
CA ASN A 127 -2.69 -14.66 -14.38
C ASN A 127 -2.00 -15.98 -13.97
N PRO A 128 -1.37 -16.76 -14.87
CA PRO A 128 -0.80 -18.10 -14.60
C PRO A 128 0.37 -18.18 -13.60
N TYR A 129 0.61 -17.13 -12.80
CA TYR A 129 1.69 -17.11 -11.82
C TYR A 129 1.13 -17.13 -10.39
N THR A 130 1.15 -18.35 -9.84
CA THR A 130 1.32 -18.73 -8.42
C THR A 130 0.08 -19.06 -7.57
N GLU A 131 0.03 -20.35 -7.23
CA GLU A 131 -0.82 -21.03 -6.26
C GLU A 131 -0.64 -20.60 -4.79
N SER A 132 -1.69 -20.95 -4.03
CA SER A 132 -1.88 -21.10 -2.58
C SER A 132 -1.88 -19.89 -1.65
N GLU A 133 -2.89 -19.93 -0.77
CA GLU A 133 -3.17 -19.16 0.44
C GLU A 133 -3.91 -17.82 0.25
N LYS A 134 -5.20 -17.85 0.62
CA LYS A 134 -6.12 -16.72 0.73
C LYS A 134 -5.38 -15.55 1.40
N TYR A 135 -5.48 -14.35 0.81
CA TYR A 135 -4.78 -13.10 1.17
C TYR A 135 -3.37 -12.88 0.56
N LYS A 136 -3.14 -13.29 -0.69
CA LYS A 136 -2.01 -12.75 -1.48
C LYS A 136 -2.23 -11.26 -1.78
N LEU A 137 -1.73 -10.42 -0.86
CA LEU A 137 -0.96 -9.21 -1.12
C LEU A 137 -0.52 -9.14 -2.59
N PHE A 138 -1.02 -8.19 -3.35
CA PHE A 138 -0.56 -7.94 -4.71
C PHE A 138 0.90 -7.48 -4.70
N GLN A 139 1.83 -8.45 -4.72
CA GLN A 139 3.21 -8.18 -5.06
C GLN A 139 3.27 -7.86 -6.56
N TYR A 140 3.04 -6.60 -6.93
CA TYR A 140 3.61 -6.12 -8.18
C TYR A 140 5.12 -6.12 -7.99
N LYS A 141 5.81 -7.11 -8.59
CA LYS A 141 7.24 -6.97 -8.84
C LYS A 141 7.37 -5.92 -9.93
N VAL A 142 7.56 -4.68 -9.52
CA VAL A 142 7.73 -3.54 -10.42
C VAL A 142 8.99 -3.79 -11.24
N ARG A 143 8.86 -4.34 -12.44
CA ARG A 143 9.94 -4.29 -13.42
C ARG A 143 9.94 -2.89 -14.00
N SER A 144 10.98 -2.11 -13.66
CA SER A 144 11.37 -0.98 -14.48
C SER A 144 11.78 -1.54 -15.84
N ASN A 145 11.07 -1.19 -16.91
CA ASN A 145 11.56 -1.44 -18.25
C ASN A 145 12.82 -0.59 -18.43
N ASN A 146 13.97 -1.25 -18.59
CA ASN A 146 15.06 -0.73 -19.40
C ASN A 146 14.78 -1.15 -20.85
#